data_AF-A0A8J8EW86-F1
#
_entry.id   AF-A0A8J8EW86-F1
#
_cell.length_a   1.000
_cell.length_b   1.000
_cell.length_c   1.000
_cell.angle_alpha   90.00
_cell.angle_beta   90.00
_cell.angle_gamma   90.00
#
_symmetry.space_group_name_H-M   'P 1'
#
loop_
_entity.id
_entity.type
_entity.pdbx_description
1 polymer ?
#
loop_
_entity_poly.entity_id
_entity_poly.type
_entity_poly.pdbx_seq_one_letter_code
_entity_poly.pdbx_strand_id
1 'polypeptide(L)'
;MTTPIYKTKERERIKFKKILEALSQLDTKELIAHWIDQEVKEAEMYYRLYTMSKEVNWDEQIPKLFFSIYKDCLEHAEALLKLYRTMYPGEEVIKVNVPALEVELSEDRLRELVFKGNLRGILEYLMGTEKIAHDVYSYLAEQTTDEKVRATLIWLAEIENGHYEKLRRLYVTLFGDYPEEEEE
;
A
#
# COMPACT_ATOMS: atom_id res chain seq x y z
N MET A 1 27.21 -3.92 -4.24
CA MET A 1 27.27 -2.90 -5.30
C MET A 1 26.00 -2.09 -5.19
N THR A 2 26.10 -0.86 -4.70
CA THR A 2 24.98 0.07 -4.51
C THR A 2 24.52 0.57 -5.88
N THR A 3 23.28 0.26 -6.25
CA THR A 3 22.65 0.83 -7.45
C THR A 3 22.58 2.35 -7.28
N PRO A 4 22.95 3.16 -8.28
CA PRO A 4 22.87 4.62 -8.17
C PRO A 4 21.44 5.05 -7.85
N ILE A 5 21.26 5.83 -6.78
CA ILE A 5 19.97 6.34 -6.28
C ILE A 5 19.14 6.96 -7.43
N TYR A 6 19.79 7.64 -8.37
CA TYR A 6 19.16 8.27 -9.54
C TYR A 6 18.49 7.27 -10.51
N LYS A 7 19.02 6.06 -10.65
CA LYS A 7 18.40 5.00 -11.48
C LYS A 7 17.18 4.38 -10.82
N THR A 8 17.10 4.43 -9.49
CA THR A 8 15.97 3.95 -8.71
C THR A 8 14.80 4.93 -8.83
N LYS A 9 15.05 6.24 -8.67
CA LYS A 9 14.03 7.30 -8.82
C LYS A 9 13.40 7.34 -10.22
N GLU A 10 14.20 7.19 -11.28
CA GLU A 10 13.65 7.15 -12.65
C GLU A 10 12.77 5.91 -12.89
N ARG A 11 13.16 4.76 -12.34
CA ARG A 11 12.36 3.53 -12.44
C ARG A 11 11.04 3.64 -11.68
N GLU A 12 11.07 4.23 -10.49
CA GLU A 12 9.88 4.50 -9.68
C GLU A 12 8.93 5.47 -10.39
N ARG A 13 9.45 6.57 -10.95
CA ARG A 13 8.66 7.50 -11.78
C ARG A 13 8.03 6.83 -13.00
N ILE A 14 8.77 5.98 -13.71
CA ILE A 14 8.22 5.22 -14.84
C ILE A 14 7.16 4.23 -14.36
N LYS A 15 7.36 3.55 -13.23
CA LYS A 15 6.38 2.62 -12.66
C LYS A 15 5.11 3.36 -12.27
N PHE A 16 5.24 4.46 -11.54
CA PHE A 16 4.15 5.34 -11.12
C PHE A 16 3.33 5.83 -12.32
N LYS A 17 4.01 6.35 -13.34
CA LYS A 17 3.35 6.80 -14.57
C LYS A 17 2.55 5.68 -15.26
N LYS A 18 3.12 4.48 -15.35
CA LYS A 18 2.43 3.32 -15.96
C LYS A 18 1.21 2.90 -15.14
N ILE A 19 1.29 2.94 -13.82
CA ILE A 19 0.17 2.61 -12.94
C ILE A 19 -0.94 3.66 -13.13
N LEU A 20 -0.60 4.95 -13.10
CA LEU A 20 -1.57 6.03 -13.36
C LEU A 20 -2.22 5.91 -14.75
N GLU A 21 -1.42 5.65 -15.78
CA GLU A 21 -1.93 5.42 -17.14
C GLU A 21 -2.92 4.25 -17.13
N ALA A 22 -2.57 3.11 -16.52
CA ALA A 22 -3.45 1.94 -16.45
C ALA A 22 -4.75 2.21 -15.67
N LEU A 23 -4.65 2.83 -14.49
CA LEU A 23 -5.81 3.16 -13.65
C LEU A 23 -6.74 4.18 -14.31
N SER A 24 -6.19 5.14 -15.05
CA SER A 24 -6.98 6.15 -15.77
C SER A 24 -7.85 5.57 -16.90
N GLN A 25 -7.56 4.35 -17.36
CA GLN A 25 -8.34 3.66 -18.39
C GLN A 25 -9.45 2.79 -17.81
N LEU A 26 -9.43 2.53 -16.50
CA LEU A 26 -10.43 1.69 -15.86
C LEU A 26 -11.74 2.46 -15.66
N ASP A 27 -12.85 1.76 -15.87
CA ASP A 27 -14.15 2.29 -15.44
C ASP A 27 -14.31 2.17 -13.91
N THR A 28 -15.38 2.77 -13.37
CA THR A 28 -15.65 2.73 -11.92
C THR A 28 -15.74 1.32 -11.35
N LYS A 29 -16.30 0.37 -12.10
CA LYS A 29 -16.47 -1.01 -11.65
C LYS A 29 -15.12 -1.71 -11.58
N GLU A 30 -14.29 -1.51 -12.60
CA GLU A 30 -12.92 -2.00 -12.66
C GLU A 30 -12.05 -1.39 -11.57
N LEU A 31 -12.18 -0.09 -11.29
CA LEU A 31 -11.45 0.58 -10.21
C LEU A 31 -11.77 -0.02 -8.85
N ILE A 32 -13.06 -0.17 -8.50
CA ILE A 32 -13.45 -0.77 -7.22
C ILE A 32 -12.97 -2.22 -7.13
N ALA A 33 -13.08 -3.00 -8.21
CA ALA A 33 -12.57 -4.37 -8.24
C ALA A 33 -11.05 -4.44 -8.07
N HIS A 34 -10.31 -3.51 -8.67
CA HIS A 34 -8.87 -3.39 -8.50
C HIS A 34 -8.51 -3.07 -7.04
N TRP A 35 -9.20 -2.13 -6.39
CA TRP A 35 -8.92 -1.76 -4.99
C TRP A 35 -9.21 -2.91 -4.01
N ILE A 36 -10.27 -3.68 -4.22
CA ILE A 36 -10.54 -4.89 -3.42
C ILE A 36 -9.33 -5.85 -3.51
N ASP A 37 -8.79 -6.07 -4.71
CA ASP A 37 -7.63 -6.94 -4.91
C ASP A 37 -6.35 -6.36 -4.29
N GLN A 38 -6.15 -5.04 -4.32
CA GLN A 38 -5.03 -4.37 -3.66
C GLN A 38 -5.07 -4.57 -2.14
N GLU A 39 -6.19 -4.24 -1.48
CA GLU A 39 -6.35 -4.38 -0.03
C GLU A 39 -6.14 -5.83 0.44
N VAL A 40 -6.59 -6.82 -0.35
CA VAL A 40 -6.34 -8.24 -0.05
C VAL A 40 -4.85 -8.58 -0.14
N LYS A 41 -4.14 -8.08 -1.16
CA LYS A 41 -2.69 -8.33 -1.32
C LYS A 41 -1.87 -7.64 -0.23
N GLU A 42 -2.23 -6.41 0.12
CA GLU A 42 -1.61 -5.67 1.21
C GLU A 42 -1.80 -6.42 2.54
N ALA A 43 -3.02 -6.90 2.82
CA ALA A 43 -3.32 -7.74 3.97
C ALA A 43 -2.42 -9.00 3.99
N GLU A 44 -2.29 -9.71 2.87
CA GLU A 44 -1.41 -10.88 2.77
C GLU A 44 0.05 -10.53 3.08
N MET A 45 0.55 -9.40 2.55
CA MET A 45 1.92 -8.94 2.81
C MET A 45 2.13 -8.66 4.30
N TYR A 46 1.25 -7.89 4.94
CA TYR A 46 1.36 -7.58 6.37
C TYR A 46 1.21 -8.80 7.26
N TYR A 47 0.36 -9.76 6.89
CA TYR A 47 0.26 -11.02 7.62
C TYR A 47 1.53 -11.87 7.51
N ARG A 48 2.17 -11.89 6.34
CA ARG A 48 3.48 -12.55 6.16
C ARG A 48 4.55 -11.87 7.01
N LEU A 49 4.63 -10.54 7.00
CA LEU A 49 5.55 -9.76 7.85
C LEU A 49 5.32 -10.02 9.34
N TYR A 50 4.06 -10.05 9.77
CA TYR A 50 3.68 -10.43 11.13
C TYR A 50 4.15 -11.84 11.50
N THR A 51 3.99 -12.80 10.59
CA THR A 51 4.42 -14.19 10.85
C THR A 51 5.93 -14.30 10.94
N MET A 52 6.67 -13.74 9.98
CA MET A 52 8.13 -13.77 9.96
C MET A 52 8.76 -12.97 11.11
N SER A 53 8.17 -11.84 11.51
CA SER A 53 8.66 -11.04 12.63
C SER A 53 8.61 -11.76 13.98
N LYS A 54 7.81 -12.83 14.11
CA LYS A 54 7.82 -13.71 15.30
C LYS A 54 8.98 -14.69 15.33
N GLU A 55 9.64 -14.92 14.20
CA GLU A 55 10.79 -15.82 14.08
C GLU A 55 12.11 -15.09 14.37
N VAL A 56 12.06 -13.78 14.60
CA VAL A 56 13.20 -12.91 14.92
C VAL A 56 12.95 -12.16 16.22
N ASN A 57 14.02 -11.78 16.92
CA ASN A 57 13.92 -11.07 18.20
C ASN A 57 13.76 -9.56 18.00
N TRP A 58 12.64 -9.17 17.39
CA TRP A 58 12.26 -7.77 17.20
C TRP A 58 11.44 -7.24 18.38
N ASP A 59 11.40 -5.91 18.52
CA ASP A 59 10.52 -5.25 19.50
C ASP A 59 9.06 -5.68 19.29
N GLU A 60 8.34 -5.99 20.38
CA GLU A 60 6.98 -6.53 20.34
C GLU A 60 5.97 -5.59 19.65
N GLN A 61 6.28 -4.29 19.57
CA GLN A 61 5.45 -3.31 18.87
C GLN A 61 5.39 -3.56 17.36
N ILE A 62 6.42 -4.18 16.77
CA ILE A 62 6.51 -4.43 15.33
C ILE A 62 5.49 -5.48 14.87
N PRO A 63 5.47 -6.74 15.40
CA PRO A 63 4.46 -7.71 15.02
C PRO A 63 3.05 -7.24 15.38
N LYS A 64 2.89 -6.46 16.47
CA LYS A 64 1.59 -5.86 16.82
C LYS A 64 1.10 -4.89 15.75
N LEU A 65 2.00 -4.02 15.24
CA LEU A 65 1.64 -3.08 14.18
C LEU A 65 1.30 -3.79 12.87
N PHE A 66 2.14 -4.74 12.41
CA PHE A 66 1.84 -5.48 11.19
C PHE A 66 0.52 -6.23 11.26
N PHE A 67 0.21 -6.84 12.41
CA PHE A 67 -1.08 -7.50 12.59
C PHE A 67 -2.25 -6.51 12.66
N SER A 68 -2.03 -5.29 13.14
CA SER A 68 -3.05 -4.23 13.11
C SER A 68 -3.36 -3.83 11.68
N ILE A 69 -2.34 -3.49 10.88
CA ILE A 69 -2.53 -3.05 9.50
C ILE A 69 -3.17 -4.16 8.66
N TYR A 70 -2.74 -5.42 8.83
CA TYR A 70 -3.40 -6.59 8.24
C TYR A 70 -4.93 -6.60 8.46
N LYS A 71 -5.39 -6.29 9.68
CA LYS A 71 -6.82 -6.26 9.97
C LYS A 71 -7.50 -5.08 9.31
N ASP A 72 -6.86 -3.91 9.34
CA ASP A 72 -7.37 -2.70 8.71
C ASP A 72 -7.62 -2.97 7.21
N CYS A 73 -6.63 -3.54 6.50
CA CYS A 73 -6.78 -3.90 5.08
C CYS A 73 -7.93 -4.89 4.81
N LEU A 74 -8.14 -5.88 5.68
CA LEU A 74 -9.29 -6.80 5.53
C LEU A 74 -10.63 -6.09 5.74
N GLU A 75 -10.71 -5.16 6.70
CA GLU A 75 -11.92 -4.36 6.95
C GLU A 75 -12.21 -3.43 5.75
N HIS A 76 -11.18 -2.86 5.13
CA HIS A 76 -11.31 -2.04 3.92
C HIS A 76 -11.73 -2.88 2.71
N ALA A 77 -11.12 -4.06 2.49
CA ALA A 77 -11.53 -4.99 1.43
C ALA A 77 -13.00 -5.39 1.57
N GLU A 78 -13.47 -5.65 2.81
CA GLU A 78 -14.88 -5.95 3.07
C GLU A 78 -15.80 -4.74 2.78
N ALA A 79 -15.38 -3.53 3.18
CA ALA A 79 -16.11 -2.30 2.90
C ALA A 79 -16.25 -2.03 1.39
N LEU A 80 -15.16 -2.18 0.64
CA LEU A 80 -15.14 -2.07 -0.83
C LEU A 80 -15.99 -3.15 -1.50
N LEU A 81 -15.93 -4.40 -1.03
CA LEU A 81 -16.77 -5.48 -1.54
C LEU A 81 -18.25 -5.20 -1.31
N LYS A 82 -18.61 -4.65 -0.15
CA LYS A 82 -19.98 -4.24 0.15
C LYS A 82 -20.43 -3.09 -0.76
N LEU A 83 -19.56 -2.10 -1.01
CA LEU A 83 -19.81 -1.03 -1.97
C LEU A 83 -20.06 -1.60 -3.37
N TYR A 84 -19.19 -2.49 -3.84
CA TYR A 84 -19.31 -3.16 -5.14
C TYR A 84 -20.65 -3.87 -5.29
N ARG A 85 -21.02 -4.72 -4.32
CA ARG A 85 -22.28 -5.47 -4.33
C ARG A 85 -23.52 -4.57 -4.26
N THR A 86 -23.38 -3.37 -3.68
CA THR A 86 -24.46 -2.38 -3.64
C THR A 86 -24.61 -1.68 -4.98
N MET A 87 -23.49 -1.35 -5.65
CA MET A 87 -23.49 -0.68 -6.95
C MET A 87 -23.80 -1.61 -8.12
N TYR A 88 -23.41 -2.88 -8.03
CA TYR A 88 -23.57 -3.91 -9.07
C TYR A 88 -24.26 -5.17 -8.50
N PRO A 89 -25.55 -5.10 -8.14
CA PRO A 89 -26.24 -6.20 -7.49
C PRO A 89 -26.30 -7.46 -8.36
N GLY A 90 -25.89 -8.61 -7.78
CA GLY A 90 -25.92 -9.91 -8.44
C GLY A 90 -24.74 -10.17 -9.39
N GLU A 91 -23.82 -9.22 -9.52
CA GLU A 91 -22.61 -9.39 -10.33
C GLU A 91 -21.43 -9.89 -9.48
N GLU A 92 -20.59 -10.74 -10.08
CA GLU A 92 -19.32 -11.15 -9.47
C GLU A 92 -18.26 -10.07 -9.62
N VAL A 93 -17.33 -10.01 -8.66
CA VAL A 93 -16.19 -9.09 -8.75
C VAL A 93 -15.32 -9.50 -9.93
N ILE A 94 -15.20 -8.58 -10.88
CA ILE A 94 -14.37 -8.78 -12.08
C ILE A 94 -12.89 -8.80 -11.72
N LYS A 95 -12.10 -9.58 -12.45
CA LYS A 95 -10.64 -9.53 -12.32
C LYS A 95 -10.08 -8.44 -13.20
N VAL A 96 -9.30 -7.55 -12.61
CA VAL A 96 -8.64 -6.46 -13.32
C VAL A 96 -7.14 -6.74 -13.34
N ASN A 97 -6.55 -6.71 -14.55
CA ASN A 97 -5.14 -6.99 -14.73
C ASN A 97 -4.34 -5.68 -14.80
N VAL A 98 -4.30 -4.95 -13.68
CA VAL A 98 -3.53 -3.72 -13.52
C VAL A 98 -2.39 -3.98 -12.53
N PRO A 99 -1.17 -3.45 -12.79
CA PRO A 99 -0.07 -3.58 -11.84
C PRO A 99 -0.44 -3.04 -10.46
N ALA A 100 0.03 -3.71 -9.40
CA ALA A 100 -0.17 -3.21 -8.05
C ALA A 100 0.45 -1.82 -7.87
N LEU A 101 -0.28 -0.95 -7.16
CA LEU A 101 0.14 0.37 -6.73
C LEU A 101 1.35 0.24 -5.82
N GLU A 102 1.21 -0.64 -4.83
CA GLU A 102 2.30 -1.07 -3.98
C GLU A 102 3.32 -1.89 -4.76
N VAL A 103 4.59 -1.79 -4.36
CA VAL A 103 5.59 -2.71 -4.83
C VAL A 103 5.43 -3.99 -3.99
N GLU A 104 4.85 -5.02 -4.59
CA GLU A 104 4.79 -6.35 -3.97
C GLU A 104 6.22 -6.90 -3.87
N LEU A 105 6.77 -6.95 -2.65
CA LEU A 105 8.05 -7.63 -2.43
C LEU A 105 7.83 -9.12 -2.62
N SER A 106 8.71 -9.77 -3.39
CA SER A 106 8.70 -11.23 -3.45
C SER A 106 8.91 -11.82 -2.06
N GLU A 107 8.37 -13.01 -1.82
CA GLU A 107 8.54 -13.71 -0.54
C GLU A 107 10.03 -13.85 -0.16
N ASP A 108 10.87 -14.21 -1.14
CA ASP A 108 12.32 -14.31 -0.95
C ASP A 108 12.95 -12.98 -0.49
N ARG A 109 12.46 -11.86 -1.04
CA ARG A 109 12.98 -10.54 -0.68
C ARG A 109 12.51 -10.09 0.70
N LEU A 110 11.24 -10.34 1.04
CA LEU A 110 10.73 -10.09 2.40
C LEU A 110 11.51 -10.91 3.43
N ARG A 111 11.69 -12.21 3.17
CA ARG A 111 12.50 -13.09 4.02
C ARG A 111 13.92 -12.57 4.17
N GLU A 112 14.58 -12.22 3.07
CA GLU A 112 15.93 -11.68 3.09
C GLU A 112 16.03 -10.44 4.00
N LEU A 113 15.10 -9.50 3.87
CA LEU A 113 15.09 -8.27 4.68
C LEU A 113 14.85 -8.55 6.16
N VAL A 114 13.89 -9.43 6.48
CA VAL A 114 13.55 -9.79 7.86
C VAL A 114 14.72 -10.49 8.55
N PHE A 115 15.27 -11.54 7.94
CA PHE A 115 16.32 -12.35 8.55
C PHE A 115 17.70 -11.68 8.56
N LYS A 116 17.94 -10.67 7.72
CA LYS A 116 19.11 -9.80 7.82
C LYS A 116 18.98 -8.72 8.91
N GLY A 117 17.82 -8.64 9.58
CA GLY A 117 17.56 -7.62 10.59
C GLY A 117 17.46 -6.21 10.03
N ASN A 118 17.15 -6.05 8.73
CA ASN A 118 17.03 -4.75 8.09
C ASN A 118 15.66 -4.11 8.35
N LEU A 119 15.29 -3.98 9.62
CA LEU A 119 13.99 -3.44 10.02
C LEU A 119 13.80 -2.00 9.54
N ARG A 120 14.86 -1.18 9.60
CA ARG A 120 14.84 0.21 9.12
C ARG A 120 14.42 0.26 7.64
N GLY A 121 15.10 -0.50 6.79
CA GLY A 121 14.78 -0.53 5.35
C GLY A 121 13.41 -1.14 5.04
N ILE A 122 12.89 -2.05 5.88
CA ILE A 122 11.52 -2.55 5.74
C ILE A 122 10.51 -1.44 6.01
N LEU A 123 10.67 -0.71 7.11
CA LEU A 123 9.75 0.37 7.47
C LEU A 123 9.81 1.53 6.47
N GLU A 124 11.01 1.92 6.02
CA GLU A 124 11.18 2.92 4.94
C GLU A 124 10.46 2.51 3.66
N TYR A 125 10.60 1.24 3.30
CA TYR A 125 9.95 0.69 2.12
C TYR A 125 8.43 0.72 2.24
N LEU A 126 7.88 0.24 3.35
CA LEU A 126 6.43 0.22 3.59
C LEU A 126 5.88 1.66 3.60
N MET A 127 6.52 2.58 4.32
CA MET A 127 6.13 4.00 4.30
C MET A 127 6.11 4.58 2.89
N GLY A 128 7.10 4.21 2.05
CA GLY A 128 7.15 4.61 0.66
C GLY A 128 5.97 4.07 -0.17
N THR A 129 5.54 2.83 0.08
CA THR A 129 4.39 2.25 -0.64
C THR A 129 3.08 2.91 -0.26
N GLU A 130 2.83 3.12 1.04
CA GLU A 130 1.62 3.84 1.52
C GLU A 130 1.56 5.27 0.93
N LYS A 131 2.70 5.98 0.94
CA LYS A 131 2.75 7.35 0.41
C LYS A 131 2.45 7.39 -1.10
N ILE A 132 3.00 6.44 -1.86
CA ILE A 132 2.72 6.34 -3.30
C ILE A 132 1.23 6.07 -3.56
N ALA A 133 0.62 5.15 -2.80
CA ALA A 133 -0.80 4.84 -2.94
C ALA A 133 -1.67 6.06 -2.61
N HIS A 134 -1.39 6.74 -1.49
CA HIS A 134 -2.02 8.02 -1.13
C HIS A 134 -1.95 9.05 -2.28
N ASP A 135 -0.77 9.26 -2.85
CA ASP A 135 -0.55 10.27 -3.89
C ASP A 135 -1.30 9.90 -5.18
N VAL A 136 -1.36 8.61 -5.54
CA VAL A 136 -2.16 8.16 -6.68
C VAL A 136 -3.65 8.39 -6.44
N TYR A 137 -4.18 7.98 -5.29
CA TYR A 137 -5.62 8.14 -5.02
C TYR A 137 -6.03 9.60 -4.94
N SER A 138 -5.20 10.43 -4.31
CA SER A 138 -5.40 11.89 -4.25
C SER A 138 -5.42 12.50 -5.65
N TYR A 139 -4.44 12.14 -6.50
CA TYR A 139 -4.39 12.61 -7.88
C TYR A 139 -5.63 12.19 -8.68
N LEU A 140 -6.03 10.91 -8.61
CA LEU A 140 -7.23 10.42 -9.31
C LEU A 140 -8.50 11.10 -8.80
N ALA A 141 -8.58 11.42 -7.49
CA ALA A 141 -9.70 12.14 -6.90
C ALA A 141 -9.84 13.55 -7.49
N GLU A 142 -8.72 14.23 -7.77
CA GLU A 142 -8.74 15.54 -8.42
C GLU A 142 -9.16 15.46 -9.89
N GLN A 143 -8.80 14.39 -10.60
CA GLN A 143 -9.09 14.25 -12.02
C GLN A 143 -10.51 13.77 -12.35
N THR A 144 -11.15 13.03 -11.45
CA THR A 144 -12.51 12.51 -11.71
C THR A 144 -13.58 13.61 -11.62
N THR A 145 -14.65 13.46 -12.40
CA THR A 145 -15.85 14.31 -12.32
C THR A 145 -17.03 13.60 -11.65
N ASP A 146 -16.91 12.29 -11.38
CA ASP A 146 -17.93 11.54 -10.63
C ASP A 146 -17.70 11.70 -9.13
N GLU A 147 -18.65 12.35 -8.45
CA GLU A 147 -18.55 12.66 -7.02
C GLU A 147 -18.51 11.41 -6.12
N LYS A 148 -19.12 10.30 -6.53
CA LYS A 148 -19.04 9.04 -5.75
C LYS A 148 -17.66 8.41 -5.88
N VAL A 149 -17.10 8.43 -7.08
CA VAL A 149 -15.73 7.97 -7.33
C VAL A 149 -14.74 8.86 -6.59
N ARG A 150 -14.93 10.19 -6.64
CA ARG A 150 -14.12 11.17 -5.91
C ARG A 150 -14.11 10.88 -4.40
N ALA A 151 -15.29 10.72 -3.80
CA ALA A 151 -15.41 10.43 -2.37
C ALA A 151 -14.73 9.12 -1.98
N THR A 152 -14.83 8.09 -2.82
CA THR A 152 -14.17 6.80 -2.58
C THR A 152 -12.65 6.93 -2.65
N LEU A 153 -12.13 7.67 -3.63
CA LEU A 153 -10.69 7.91 -3.78
C LEU A 153 -10.11 8.73 -2.62
N ILE A 154 -10.83 9.74 -2.14
CA ILE A 154 -10.43 10.52 -0.95
C ILE A 154 -10.37 9.60 0.27
N TRP A 155 -11.38 8.76 0.46
CA TRP A 155 -11.40 7.81 1.58
C TRP A 155 -10.22 6.82 1.52
N LEU A 156 -9.89 6.30 0.33
CA LEU A 156 -8.70 5.45 0.14
C LEU A 156 -7.41 6.21 0.46
N ALA A 157 -7.25 7.45 -0.05
CA ALA A 157 -6.08 8.25 0.30
C ALA A 157 -5.94 8.45 1.82
N GLU A 158 -7.03 8.71 2.54
CA GLU A 158 -7.02 8.85 3.99
C GLU A 158 -6.60 7.56 4.72
N ILE A 159 -6.99 6.38 4.20
CA ILE A 159 -6.55 5.08 4.70
C ILE A 159 -5.04 4.93 4.59
N GLU A 160 -4.49 5.12 3.39
CA GLU A 160 -3.06 4.99 3.08
C GLU A 160 -2.22 5.94 3.95
N ASN A 161 -2.69 7.19 4.11
CA ASN A 161 -2.04 8.13 5.02
C ASN A 161 -2.09 7.68 6.48
N GLY A 162 -3.19 7.04 6.90
CA GLY A 162 -3.32 6.43 8.23
C GLY A 162 -2.31 5.30 8.48
N HIS A 163 -2.08 4.44 7.48
CA HIS A 163 -1.06 3.39 7.52
C HIS A 163 0.35 3.99 7.53
N TYR A 164 0.64 4.96 6.66
CA TYR A 164 1.89 5.71 6.65
C TYR A 164 2.22 6.29 8.04
N GLU A 165 1.28 6.98 8.67
CA GLU A 165 1.48 7.58 10.00
C GLU A 165 1.70 6.53 11.11
N LYS A 166 1.03 5.37 11.02
CA LYS A 166 1.28 4.25 11.94
C LYS A 166 2.71 3.73 11.80
N LEU A 167 3.19 3.52 10.58
CA LEU A 167 4.55 3.07 10.29
C LEU A 167 5.59 4.11 10.70
N ARG A 168 5.36 5.39 10.37
CA ARG A 168 6.23 6.51 10.72
C ARG A 168 6.40 6.67 12.22
N ARG A 169 5.31 6.57 12.99
CA ARG A 169 5.38 6.61 14.47
C ARG A 169 6.22 5.47 15.04
N LEU A 170 6.07 4.25 14.50
CA LEU A 170 6.91 3.13 14.91
C LEU A 170 8.38 3.36 14.54
N TYR A 171 8.65 3.83 13.31
CA TYR A 171 9.99 4.18 12.85
C TYR A 171 10.69 5.16 13.82
N VAL A 172 10.03 6.28 14.12
CA VAL A 172 10.56 7.30 15.04
C VAL A 172 10.77 6.73 16.44
N THR A 173 9.85 5.88 16.91
CA THR A 173 9.96 5.23 18.23
C THR A 173 11.18 4.32 18.33
N LEU A 174 11.50 3.59 17.26
CA LEU A 174 12.59 2.60 17.24
C LEU A 174 13.96 3.23 16.96
N PHE A 175 14.01 4.29 16.16
CA PHE A 175 15.29 4.83 15.65
C PHE A 175 15.61 6.25 16.12
N GLY A 176 14.63 6.99 16.66
CA GLY A 176 14.84 8.33 17.21
C GLY A 176 15.08 9.43 16.18
N ASP A 177 15.08 9.11 14.88
CA ASP A 177 15.13 10.05 13.77
C ASP A 177 13.79 10.09 13.02
N TYR A 178 13.49 11.25 12.42
CA TYR A 178 12.45 11.33 11.40
C TYR A 178 13.02 10.74 10.11
N PRO A 179 12.26 9.88 9.39
CA PRO A 179 12.68 9.48 8.06
C PRO A 179 12.85 10.76 7.24
N GLU A 180 13.95 10.88 6.49
CA GLU A 180 14.22 12.06 5.67
C GLU A 180 13.00 12.31 4.76
N GLU A 181 12.25 13.39 5.04
CA GLU A 181 11.28 13.91 4.10
C GLU A 181 12.11 14.45 2.94
N GLU A 182 12.12 13.73 1.81
CA GLU A 182 12.81 14.21 0.61
C GLU A 182 12.30 15.63 0.29
N GLU A 183 13.17 16.63 0.49
CA GLU A 183 12.93 18.00 0.02
C GLU A 183 12.63 17.97 -1.49
N GLU A 184 11.50 18.56 -1.88
CA GLU A 184 11.02 18.69 -3.27
C GLU A 184 12.03 19.31 -4.24
#